data_AF-A0A173H0W5-F1
#
_entry.id   AF-A0A173H0W5-F1
#
_cell.length_a   1.000
_cell.length_b   1.000
_cell.length_c   1.000
_cell.angle_alpha   90.00
_cell.angle_beta   90.00
_cell.angle_gamma   90.00
#
_symmetry.space_group_name_H-M   'P 1'
#
loop_
_entity.id
_entity.type
_entity.pdbx_description
1 polymer ?
#
loop_
_entity_poly.entity_id
_entity_poly.type
_entity_poly.pdbx_seq_one_letter_code
_entity_poly.pdbx_strand_id
1 'polypeptide(L)'
;TGGAWRAVRPRSDAFVLNIGDTFSALTNGRHVSCLHRAVVNSSLARRSLTFFLNPQLDRPVAPPTELLAIDGRPRVYPDFTWREFLEFTQKHYRSDSRTLDAFVAWINEGRKG
;
A
#
# COMPACT_ATOMS: atom_id res chain seq x y z
N THR A 1 -10.50 13.61 -7.13
CA THR A 1 -9.49 13.94 -8.16
C THR A 1 -9.55 12.87 -9.24
N GLY A 2 -9.87 13.22 -10.49
CA GLY A 2 -10.27 12.28 -11.54
C GLY A 2 -9.14 11.47 -12.19
N GLY A 3 -8.31 10.76 -11.42
CA GLY A 3 -7.34 9.79 -11.95
C GLY A 3 -6.16 10.34 -12.77
N ALA A 4 -5.98 11.66 -12.81
CA ALA A 4 -4.92 12.29 -13.60
C ALA A 4 -3.52 12.06 -12.99
N TRP A 5 -2.56 11.70 -13.85
CA TRP A 5 -1.15 11.57 -13.48
C TRP A 5 -0.52 12.94 -13.21
N ARG A 6 0.26 13.03 -12.13
CA ARG A 6 0.99 14.25 -11.74
C ARG A 6 2.48 13.97 -11.63
N ALA A 7 3.30 14.82 -12.24
CA ALA A 7 4.74 14.72 -12.17
C ALA A 7 5.26 15.21 -10.81
N VAL A 8 6.14 14.43 -10.19
CA VAL A 8 6.86 14.83 -8.97
C VAL A 8 8.26 15.26 -9.37
N ARG A 9 8.57 16.55 -9.18
CA ARG A 9 9.91 17.10 -9.47
C ARG A 9 10.87 16.75 -8.33
N PRO A 10 12.02 16.13 -8.61
CA PRO A 10 13.01 15.85 -7.58
C PRO A 10 13.53 17.13 -6.93
N ARG A 11 13.74 17.07 -5.62
CA ARG A 11 14.49 18.07 -4.84
C ARG A 11 15.76 17.43 -4.32
N SER A 12 16.89 18.12 -4.42
CA SER A 12 18.19 17.59 -4.01
C SER A 12 18.35 17.44 -2.50
N ASP A 13 17.53 18.16 -1.72
CA ASP A 13 17.56 18.24 -0.27
C ASP A 13 16.41 17.47 0.40
N ALA A 14 15.72 16.59 -0.34
CA ALA A 14 14.53 15.92 0.16
C ALA A 14 14.39 14.48 -0.33
N PHE A 15 13.68 13.68 0.48
CA PHE A 15 13.16 12.39 0.07
C PHE A 15 11.70 12.50 -0.34
N VAL A 16 11.27 11.60 -1.23
CA VAL A 16 9.85 11.40 -1.53
C VAL A 16 9.38 10.23 -0.68
N LEU A 17 8.38 10.47 0.17
CA LEU A 17 7.69 9.43 0.93
C LEU A 17 6.35 9.13 0.25
N ASN A 18 6.06 7.84 0.06
CA ASN A 18 4.76 7.38 -0.37
C ASN A 18 4.19 6.38 0.63
N ILE A 19 2.86 6.34 0.71
CA ILE A 19 2.13 5.43 1.57
C ILE A 19 1.80 4.16 0.79
N GLY A 20 2.03 3.01 1.42
CA GLY A 20 1.70 1.70 0.86
C GLY A 20 0.39 1.15 1.40
N ASP A 21 -0.08 0.07 0.76
CA ASP A 21 -1.34 -0.61 1.08
C ASP A 21 -1.42 -1.08 2.53
N THR A 22 -0.33 -1.66 3.06
CA THR A 22 -0.25 -2.11 4.47
C THR A 22 -0.51 -0.98 5.46
N PHE A 23 0.05 0.20 5.22
CA PHE A 23 -0.16 1.36 6.10
C PHE A 23 -1.56 1.97 5.91
N SER A 24 -2.11 1.88 4.70
CA SER A 24 -3.49 2.27 4.42
C SER A 24 -4.46 1.39 5.21
N ALA A 25 -4.24 0.08 5.20
CA ALA A 25 -5.03 -0.86 5.99
C ALA A 25 -4.85 -0.64 7.51
N LEU A 26 -3.60 -0.45 7.97
CA LEU A 26 -3.28 -0.12 9.37
C LEU A 26 -4.01 1.14 9.87
N THR A 27 -4.33 2.07 8.98
CA THR A 27 -5.00 3.34 9.34
C THR A 27 -6.48 3.33 8.99
N ASN A 28 -7.06 2.14 8.77
CA ASN A 28 -8.45 1.96 8.36
C ASN A 28 -8.85 2.82 7.13
N GLY A 29 -7.92 3.06 6.21
CA GLY A 29 -8.13 3.86 5.00
C GLY A 29 -8.06 5.37 5.21
N ARG A 30 -7.70 5.86 6.41
CA ARG A 30 -7.48 7.29 6.66
C ARG A 30 -6.34 7.84 5.79
N HIS A 31 -5.30 7.04 5.60
CA HIS A 31 -4.24 7.32 4.65
C HIS A 31 -4.40 6.41 3.43
N VAL A 32 -4.27 6.99 2.24
CA VAL A 32 -4.53 6.31 0.98
C VAL A 32 -3.20 5.98 0.29
N SER A 33 -3.05 4.73 -0.12
CA SER A 33 -1.97 4.25 -0.99
C SER A 33 -2.23 4.74 -2.41
N CYS A 34 -1.20 5.35 -3.01
CA CYS A 34 -1.31 5.97 -4.33
C CYS A 34 -0.55 5.18 -5.38
N LEU A 35 -1.21 4.95 -6.53
CA LEU A 35 -0.55 4.43 -7.71
C LEU A 35 0.51 5.44 -8.20
N HIS A 36 1.71 4.94 -8.47
CA HIS A 36 2.82 5.73 -8.98
C HIS A 36 3.54 4.94 -10.07
N ARG A 37 4.22 5.66 -10.98
CA ARG A 37 5.02 5.07 -12.04
C ARG A 37 6.26 5.92 -12.31
N ALA A 38 7.36 5.27 -12.68
CA ALA A 38 8.50 5.93 -13.29
C ALA A 38 8.34 5.86 -14.82
N VAL A 39 8.50 7.01 -15.49
CA VAL A 39 8.51 7.09 -16.95
C VAL A 39 9.95 7.21 -17.45
N VAL A 40 10.24 6.60 -18.60
CA VAL A 40 11.56 6.68 -19.25
C VAL A 40 11.68 7.96 -20.09
N ASN A 41 12.93 8.35 -20.40
CA ASN A 41 13.23 9.45 -21.30
C ASN A 41 14.41 9.06 -22.20
N SER A 42 14.57 9.75 -23.34
CA SER A 42 15.63 9.48 -24.32
C SER A 42 16.89 10.33 -24.12
N SER A 43 16.92 11.24 -23.14
CA SER A 43 17.95 12.26 -23.00
C SER A 43 19.03 11.89 -21.98
N LEU A 44 18.64 11.51 -20.76
CA LEU A 44 19.57 11.27 -19.66
C LEU A 44 19.08 10.14 -18.76
N ALA A 45 20.02 9.29 -18.36
CA ALA A 45 19.77 8.24 -17.37
C ALA A 45 19.35 8.84 -16.03
N ARG A 46 18.24 8.34 -15.47
CA ARG A 46 17.78 8.66 -14.12
C ARG A 46 18.09 7.49 -13.18
N ARG A 47 18.72 7.78 -12.05
CA ARG A 47 18.97 6.80 -10.97
C ARG A 47 18.13 7.17 -9.74
N SER A 48 17.61 6.16 -9.04
CA SER A 48 16.93 6.33 -7.77
C SER A 48 17.14 5.10 -6.90
N LEU A 49 17.16 5.29 -5.59
CA LEU A 49 17.18 4.24 -4.58
C LEU A 49 15.86 4.31 -3.81
N THR A 50 15.24 3.16 -3.55
CA THR A 50 14.02 3.05 -2.76
C THR A 50 14.28 2.19 -1.53
N PHE A 51 13.64 2.56 -0.42
CA PHE A 51 13.62 1.78 0.80
C PHE A 51 12.17 1.52 1.19
N PHE A 52 11.87 0.27 1.56
CA PHE A 52 10.53 -0.14 1.97
C PHE A 52 10.54 -0.47 3.46
N LEU A 53 9.83 0.33 4.25
CA LEU A 53 9.59 0.06 5.66
C LEU A 53 8.32 -0.79 5.79
N ASN A 54 8.49 -2.07 6.12
CA ASN A 54 7.38 -3.01 6.28
C ASN A 54 7.35 -3.56 7.72
N PRO A 55 6.19 -4.04 8.20
CA PRO A 55 6.12 -4.79 9.45
C PRO A 55 6.98 -6.06 9.40
N GLN A 56 7.28 -6.61 10.58
CA GLN A 56 7.80 -7.98 10.65
C GLN A 56 6.79 -8.95 10.06
N LEU A 57 7.27 -10.03 9.43
CA LEU A 57 6.45 -10.96 8.64
C LEU A 57 5.20 -11.44 9.38
N ASP A 58 5.36 -11.90 10.62
CA ASP A 58 4.29 -12.50 11.42
C ASP A 58 3.59 -11.49 12.33
N ARG A 59 3.91 -10.19 12.21
CA ARG A 59 3.25 -9.14 13.00
C ARG A 59 1.85 -8.88 12.42
N PRO A 60 0.79 -8.94 13.24
CA PRO A 60 -0.54 -8.55 12.82
C PRO A 60 -0.61 -7.08 12.41
N VAL A 61 -1.31 -6.82 11.31
CA VAL A 61 -1.69 -5.52 10.80
C VAL A 61 -3.17 -5.34 11.11
N ALA A 62 -3.43 -4.49 12.10
CA ALA A 62 -4.75 -4.23 12.64
C ALA A 62 -4.86 -2.72 12.94
N PRO A 63 -5.94 -2.03 12.56
CA PRO A 63 -6.12 -0.65 12.96
C PRO A 63 -6.11 -0.49 14.49
N PRO A 64 -5.34 0.45 15.06
CA PRO A 64 -5.40 0.75 16.49
C PRO A 64 -6.82 1.08 16.94
N THR A 65 -7.24 0.57 18.09
CA THR A 65 -8.61 0.77 18.60
C THR A 65 -8.91 2.25 18.85
N GLU A 66 -7.92 3.01 19.32
CA GLU A 66 -8.02 4.46 19.54
C GLU A 66 -8.28 5.19 18.23
N LEU A 67 -7.65 4.74 17.14
CA LEU A 67 -7.87 5.33 15.81
C LEU A 67 -9.30 5.06 15.32
N LEU A 68 -9.79 3.83 15.50
CA LEU A 68 -11.17 3.47 15.13
C LEU A 68 -12.20 4.30 15.93
N ALA A 69 -11.95 4.51 17.23
CA ALA A 69 -12.82 5.33 18.08
C ALA A 69 -12.85 6.80 17.64
N ILE A 70 -11.71 7.36 17.20
CA ILE A 70 -11.60 8.74 16.70
C ILE A 70 -12.29 8.90 15.34
N ASP A 71 -12.07 7.97 14.42
CA ASP A 71 -12.61 8.08 13.07
C ASP A 71 -14.14 7.87 13.05
N GLY A 72 -14.69 7.12 14.03
CA GLY A 72 -16.12 6.80 14.12
C GLY A 72 -16.64 5.96 12.95
N ARG A 73 -15.73 5.43 12.12
CA ARG A 73 -16.03 4.63 10.93
C ARG A 73 -16.00 3.14 11.27
N PRO A 74 -16.85 2.34 10.63
CA PRO A 74 -16.71 0.89 10.72
C PRO A 74 -15.33 0.46 10.20
N ARG A 75 -14.86 -0.66 10.74
CA ARG A 75 -13.65 -1.33 10.28
C ARG A 75 -13.81 -1.76 8.83
N VAL A 76 -12.85 -1.40 7.97
CA VAL A 76 -12.87 -1.66 6.53
C VAL A 76 -12.07 -2.91 6.16
N TYR A 77 -10.91 -3.11 6.81
CA TYR A 77 -9.97 -4.18 6.47
C TYR A 77 -9.90 -5.26 7.56
N PRO A 78 -9.82 -6.55 7.20
CA PRO A 78 -9.62 -7.65 8.17
C PRO A 78 -8.24 -7.58 8.82
N ASP A 79 -8.02 -8.38 9.86
CA ASP A 79 -6.68 -8.58 10.43
C ASP A 79 -5.90 -9.50 9.50
N PHE A 80 -4.63 -9.17 9.26
CA PHE A 80 -3.73 -9.99 8.47
C PHE A 80 -2.28 -9.77 8.91
N THR A 81 -1.38 -10.65 8.50
CA THR A 81 0.05 -10.53 8.71
C THR A 81 0.74 -9.97 7.47
N TRP A 82 1.87 -9.30 7.62
CA TRP A 82 2.64 -8.85 6.45
C TRP A 82 3.03 -10.01 5.53
N ARG A 83 3.29 -11.21 6.09
CA ARG A 83 3.53 -12.43 5.33
C ARG A 83 2.41 -12.75 4.35
N GLU A 84 1.16 -12.72 4.79
CA GLU A 84 0.00 -13.04 3.94
C GLU A 84 -0.14 -12.04 2.79
N PHE A 85 0.02 -10.75 3.05
CA PHE A 85 -0.07 -9.74 2.00
C PHE A 85 1.10 -9.81 1.01
N LEU A 86 2.30 -10.07 1.52
CA LEU A 86 3.48 -10.30 0.67
C LEU A 86 3.28 -11.53 -0.21
N GLU A 87 2.80 -12.64 0.35
CA GLU A 87 2.51 -13.84 -0.43
C GLU A 87 1.47 -13.58 -1.52
N PHE A 88 0.36 -12.93 -1.18
CA PHE A 88 -0.69 -12.58 -2.13
C PHE A 88 -0.14 -11.80 -3.33
N THR A 89 0.62 -10.73 -3.06
CA THR A 89 1.16 -9.86 -4.12
C THR A 89 2.31 -10.48 -4.93
N GLN A 90 2.97 -11.51 -4.39
CA GLN A 90 4.05 -12.21 -5.11
C GLN A 90 3.55 -13.44 -5.89
N LYS A 91 2.49 -14.12 -5.43
CA LYS A 91 2.06 -15.41 -5.97
C LYS A 91 0.67 -15.42 -6.59
N HIS A 92 -0.25 -14.60 -6.09
CA HIS A 92 -1.68 -14.72 -6.40
C HIS A 92 -2.23 -13.52 -7.18
N TYR A 93 -1.61 -12.35 -7.07
CA TYR A 93 -2.14 -11.13 -7.67
C TYR A 93 -1.05 -10.17 -8.12
N ARG A 94 -1.15 -9.71 -9.37
CA ARG A 94 -0.32 -8.63 -9.88
C ARG A 94 -0.83 -7.31 -9.33
N SER A 95 -0.03 -6.63 -8.53
CA SER A 95 -0.43 -5.37 -7.88
C SER A 95 -0.90 -4.30 -8.87
N ASP A 96 -2.08 -3.76 -8.60
CA ASP A 96 -2.69 -2.64 -9.30
C ASP A 96 -3.49 -1.75 -8.30
N SER A 97 -4.34 -0.86 -8.78
CA SER A 97 -5.15 0.03 -7.93
C SER A 97 -6.23 -0.69 -7.09
N ARG A 98 -6.48 -1.98 -7.32
CA ARG A 98 -7.47 -2.81 -6.62
C ARG A 98 -6.83 -3.83 -5.68
N THR A 99 -5.51 -3.75 -5.47
CA THR A 99 -4.75 -4.74 -4.70
C THR A 99 -5.35 -5.02 -3.32
N LEU A 100 -5.69 -3.98 -2.55
CA LEU A 100 -6.30 -4.16 -1.23
C LEU A 100 -7.68 -4.83 -1.30
N ASP A 101 -8.54 -4.42 -2.24
CA ASP A 101 -9.88 -5.04 -2.39
C ASP A 101 -9.76 -6.51 -2.76
N ALA A 102 -8.87 -6.83 -3.71
CA ALA A 102 -8.59 -8.20 -4.13
C ALA A 102 -8.00 -9.04 -2.99
N PHE A 103 -7.12 -8.45 -2.17
CA PHE A 103 -6.55 -9.12 -1.02
C PHE A 103 -7.59 -9.42 0.06
N VAL A 104 -8.50 -8.48 0.35
CA VAL A 104 -9.60 -8.68 1.29
C VAL A 104 -10.52 -9.80 0.82
N ALA A 105 -10.88 -9.81 -0.47
CA ALA A 105 -11.65 -10.90 -1.06
C ALA A 105 -10.92 -12.25 -0.90
N TRP A 106 -9.63 -12.29 -1.21
CA TRP A 106 -8.80 -13.48 -1.08
C TRP A 106 -8.75 -14.05 0.36
N ILE A 107 -8.65 -13.19 1.37
CA ILE A 107 -8.76 -13.60 2.78
C ILE A 107 -10.14 -14.21 3.06
N ASN A 108 -11.21 -13.51 2.68
CA ASN A 108 -12.59 -13.91 2.98
C ASN A 108 -13.00 -15.22 2.29
N GLU A 109 -12.42 -15.53 1.13
CA GLU A 109 -12.63 -16.78 0.38
C GLU A 109 -11.83 -17.98 0.94
N GLY A 110 -11.06 -17.75 2.01
CA GLY A 110 -10.28 -18.77 2.69
C GLY A 110 -8.87 -18.96 2.13
N ARG A 111 -8.27 -17.90 1.56
CA ARG A 111 -6.89 -17.89 1.03
C ARG A 111 -6.66 -18.92 -0.08
N LYS A 112 -7.70 -19.21 -0.87
CA LYS A 112 -7.61 -20.14 -2.00
C LYS A 112 -6.82 -19.49 -3.12
N GLY A 113 -5.82 -20.22 -3.62
CA GLY A 113 -5.02 -19.84 -4.78
C GLY A 113 -5.61 -20.41 -6.06
#